data_AF-A0AAD7EWF5-F1
#
_entry.id   AF-A0AAD7EWF5-F1
#
_cell.length_a   1.000
_cell.length_b   1.000
_cell.length_c   1.000
_cell.angle_alpha   90.00
_cell.angle_beta   90.00
_cell.angle_gamma   90.00
#
_symmetry.space_group_name_H-M   'P 1'
#
loop_
_entity.id
_entity.type
_entity.pdbx_description
1 polymer ?
#
loop_
_entity_poly.entity_id
_entity_poly.type
_entity_poly.pdbx_seq_one_letter_code
_entity_poly.pdbx_strand_id
1 'polypeptide(L)'
;MDDYHETMAADHSIWAIVNSSDSRKTLLKLATELGIYGDSKLRNALREDEERIAEALVVIMNSESDRAAVLRLDGDAAQSFLDVVQNTLDRGFLPEKVHNSKARRLMIKLSEACDRLPSSLFITGVTGRAEHATFGGGFGDIYQATYNGQAVALKHIRTFHRDAEQRRIRLVCSCFVLFLSA
;
A
#
# COMPACT_ATOMS: atom_id res chain seq x y z
N MET A 1 -2.55 29.96 22.25
CA MET A 1 -1.09 29.70 22.16
C MET A 1 -0.89 28.20 21.98
N ASP A 2 -1.81 27.57 21.23
CA ASP A 2 -2.03 26.12 21.19
C ASP A 2 -1.73 25.54 19.79
N ASP A 3 -1.74 26.40 18.77
CA ASP A 3 -1.51 26.09 17.36
C ASP A 3 -0.11 25.51 17.07
N TYR A 4 0.91 25.97 17.79
CA TYR A 4 2.29 25.48 17.63
C TYR A 4 2.49 24.07 18.18
N HIS A 5 1.82 23.73 19.28
CA HIS A 5 2.00 22.44 19.94
C HIS A 5 1.24 21.33 19.20
N GLU A 6 0.09 21.67 18.61
CA GLU A 6 -0.69 20.78 17.76
C GLU A 6 0.02 20.50 16.43
N THR A 7 0.63 21.52 15.82
CA THR A 7 1.41 21.37 14.57
C THR A 7 2.67 20.50 14.75
N MET A 8 3.36 20.62 15.90
CA MET A 8 4.55 19.81 16.20
C MET A 8 4.19 18.33 16.46
N ALA A 9 3.06 18.06 17.12
CA ALA A 9 2.60 16.69 17.39
C ALA A 9 2.10 15.97 16.13
N ALA A 10 1.45 16.72 15.23
CA ALA A 10 1.03 16.26 13.91
C ALA A 10 2.23 15.81 13.06
N ASP A 11 3.26 16.64 12.98
CA ASP A 11 4.49 16.35 12.22
C ASP A 11 5.18 15.08 12.76
N HIS A 12 5.28 14.95 14.09
CA HIS A 12 5.88 13.77 14.71
C HIS A 12 5.14 12.47 14.38
N SER A 13 3.80 12.48 14.38
CA SER A 13 3.00 11.28 14.11
C SER A 13 3.10 10.83 12.64
N ILE A 14 3.14 11.79 11.70
CA ILE A 14 3.31 11.52 10.28
C ILE A 14 4.69 10.91 10.01
N TRP A 15 5.76 11.52 10.54
CA TRP A 15 7.12 11.03 10.36
C TRP A 15 7.37 9.70 11.06
N ALA A 16 6.72 9.44 12.21
CA ALA A 16 6.77 8.13 12.84
C ALA A 16 6.22 7.03 11.91
N ILE A 17 5.10 7.28 11.23
CA ILE A 17 4.54 6.36 10.23
C ILE A 17 5.50 6.19 9.04
N VAL A 18 5.98 7.28 8.46
CA VAL A 18 6.90 7.25 7.30
C VAL A 18 8.15 6.43 7.63
N ASN A 19 8.78 6.69 8.78
CA ASN A 19 10.01 6.01 9.19
C ASN A 19 9.79 4.56 9.63
N SER A 20 8.56 4.18 10.01
CA SER A 20 8.23 2.81 10.42
C SER A 20 8.42 1.80 9.27
N SER A 21 8.20 2.22 8.03
CA SER A 21 8.34 1.36 6.84
C SER A 21 9.80 0.90 6.66
N ASP A 22 10.74 1.85 6.67
CA ASP A 22 12.16 1.57 6.43
C ASP A 22 12.81 0.88 7.62
N SER A 23 12.41 1.26 8.84
CA SER A 23 12.84 0.59 10.07
C SER A 23 12.43 -0.89 10.06
N ARG A 24 11.17 -1.18 9.67
CA ARG A 24 10.65 -2.56 9.56
C ARG A 24 11.39 -3.35 8.49
N LYS A 25 11.63 -2.79 7.30
CA LYS A 25 12.41 -3.46 6.23
C LYS A 25 13.81 -3.83 6.71
N THR A 26 14.50 -2.90 7.36
CA THR A 26 15.85 -3.11 7.89
C THR A 26 15.85 -4.19 8.98
N LEU A 27 14.90 -4.12 9.92
CA LEU A 27 14.78 -5.08 11.01
C LEU A 27 14.44 -6.50 10.51
N LEU A 28 13.56 -6.65 9.51
CA LEU A 28 13.26 -7.95 8.92
C LEU A 28 14.45 -8.55 8.16
N LYS A 29 15.24 -7.71 7.49
CA LYS A 29 16.47 -8.14 6.83
C LYS A 29 17.48 -8.69 7.86
N LEU A 30 17.74 -7.93 8.92
CA LEU A 30 18.63 -8.36 10.01
C LEU A 30 18.09 -9.62 10.70
N ALA A 31 16.78 -9.71 10.94
CA ALA A 31 16.17 -10.89 11.54
C ALA A 31 16.36 -12.15 10.69
N THR A 32 16.36 -12.00 9.36
CA THR A 32 16.63 -13.09 8.43
C THR A 32 18.10 -13.50 8.46
N GLU A 33 19.02 -12.52 8.43
CA GLU A 33 20.47 -12.75 8.51
C GLU A 33 20.90 -13.41 9.83
N LEU A 34 20.22 -13.05 10.93
CA LEU A 34 20.47 -13.61 12.26
C LEU A 34 19.70 -14.91 12.54
N GLY A 35 18.84 -15.37 11.62
CA GLY A 35 18.06 -16.60 11.78
C GLY A 35 16.95 -16.52 12.85
N ILE A 36 16.54 -15.33 13.25
CA ILE A 36 15.54 -15.09 14.32
C ILE A 36 14.15 -14.74 13.79
N TYR A 37 13.91 -14.84 12.48
CA TYR A 37 12.62 -14.51 11.85
C TYR A 37 11.42 -15.27 12.48
N GLY A 38 11.66 -16.48 12.99
CA GLY A 38 10.65 -17.30 13.66
C GLY A 38 10.42 -16.98 15.15
N ASP A 39 11.21 -16.07 15.75
CA ASP A 39 11.13 -15.73 17.17
C ASP A 39 9.75 -15.16 17.52
N SER A 40 9.13 -15.69 18.57
CA SER A 40 7.80 -15.25 19.02
C SER A 40 7.82 -13.83 19.61
N LYS A 41 8.90 -13.42 20.26
CA LYS A 41 9.08 -12.06 20.77
C LYS A 41 9.17 -11.06 19.64
N LEU A 42 9.93 -11.38 18.59
CA LEU A 42 10.03 -10.53 17.40
C LEU A 42 8.66 -10.37 16.72
N ARG A 43 7.94 -11.49 16.53
CA ARG A 43 6.60 -11.46 15.94
C ARG A 43 5.59 -10.66 16.77
N ASN A 44 5.64 -10.78 18.10
CA ASN A 44 4.78 -10.01 18.99
C ASN A 44 5.12 -8.51 18.94
N ALA A 45 6.40 -8.15 19.00
CA ALA A 45 6.82 -6.76 18.90
C ALA A 45 6.41 -6.12 17.56
N LEU A 46 6.54 -6.85 16.45
CA LEU A 46 6.08 -6.38 15.13
C LEU A 46 4.56 -6.17 15.07
N ARG A 47 3.78 -7.05 15.73
CA ARG A 47 2.33 -6.90 15.81
C ARG A 47 1.94 -5.67 16.63
N GLU A 48 2.55 -5.48 17.80
CA GLU A 48 2.29 -4.28 18.63
C GLU A 48 2.65 -2.99 17.88
N ASP A 49 3.72 -3.01 17.10
CA ASP A 49 4.09 -1.87 16.24
C ASP A 49 3.03 -1.61 15.16
N GLU A 50 2.48 -2.66 14.54
CA GLU A 50 1.39 -2.54 13.56
C GLU A 50 0.11 -1.96 14.18
N GLU A 51 -0.22 -2.32 15.43
CA GLU A 51 -1.33 -1.75 16.19
C GLU A 51 -1.11 -0.25 16.48
N ARG A 52 0.09 0.13 16.93
CA ARG A 52 0.44 1.56 17.18
C ARG A 52 0.38 2.39 15.90
N ILE A 53 0.83 1.84 14.77
CA ILE A 53 0.73 2.51 13.46
C ILE A 53 -0.74 2.71 13.07
N ALA A 54 -1.59 1.70 13.31
CA ALA A 54 -3.02 1.82 13.02
C ALA A 54 -3.69 2.90 13.89
N GLU A 55 -3.35 2.98 15.17
CA GLU A 55 -3.82 4.03 16.08
C GLU A 55 -3.38 5.42 15.60
N ALA A 56 -2.10 5.60 15.27
CA ALA A 56 -1.58 6.86 14.74
C ALA A 56 -2.28 7.28 13.43
N LEU A 57 -2.55 6.31 12.55
CA LEU A 57 -3.29 6.56 11.32
C LEU A 57 -4.73 7.01 11.60
N VAL A 58 -5.39 6.44 12.61
CA VAL A 58 -6.73 6.86 13.03
C VAL A 58 -6.73 8.31 13.52
N VAL A 59 -5.72 8.73 14.28
CA VAL A 59 -5.57 10.12 14.71
C VAL A 59 -5.45 11.04 13.50
N ILE A 60 -4.52 10.74 12.60
CA ILE A 60 -4.29 11.53 11.37
C ILE A 60 -5.57 11.66 10.54
N MET A 61 -6.31 10.56 10.33
CA MET A 61 -7.53 10.58 9.52
C MET A 61 -8.64 11.48 10.09
N ASN A 62 -8.66 11.67 11.41
CA ASN A 62 -9.66 12.46 12.11
C ASN A 62 -9.25 13.92 12.31
N SER A 63 -7.99 14.28 12.02
CA SER A 63 -7.47 15.65 12.07
C SER A 63 -7.45 16.28 10.67
N GLU A 64 -8.04 17.49 10.53
CA GLU A 64 -8.01 18.21 9.26
C GLU A 64 -6.59 18.70 8.92
N SER A 65 -5.85 19.19 9.92
CA SER A 65 -4.47 19.69 9.76
C SER A 65 -3.51 18.56 9.38
N ASP A 66 -3.61 17.40 10.03
CA ASP A 66 -2.74 16.24 9.74
C ASP A 66 -2.99 15.71 8.35
N ARG A 67 -4.26 15.63 7.93
CA ARG A 67 -4.61 15.23 6.56
C ARG A 67 -4.02 16.22 5.55
N ALA A 68 -4.12 17.51 5.81
CA ALA A 68 -3.52 18.51 4.93
C ALA A 68 -1.99 18.36 4.87
N ALA A 69 -1.34 18.02 5.99
CA ALA A 69 0.09 17.75 6.03
C ALA A 69 0.50 16.49 5.25
N VAL A 70 -0.25 15.40 5.40
CA VAL A 70 -0.04 14.16 4.63
C VAL A 70 -0.16 14.44 3.13
N LEU A 71 -1.14 15.24 2.69
CA LEU A 71 -1.32 15.56 1.27
C LEU A 71 -0.20 16.45 0.68
N ARG A 72 0.68 17.00 1.52
CA ARG A 72 1.89 17.73 1.09
C ARG A 72 3.14 16.85 1.06
N LEU A 73 3.05 15.59 1.48
CA LEU A 73 4.16 14.65 1.34
C LEU A 73 4.45 14.41 -0.14
N ASP A 74 5.72 14.25 -0.46
CA ASP A 74 6.19 13.90 -1.81
C ASP A 74 7.38 12.94 -1.73
N GLY A 75 7.81 12.42 -2.89
CA GLY A 75 8.97 11.56 -3.01
C GLY A 75 8.85 10.28 -2.18
N ASP A 76 9.92 9.95 -1.48
CA ASP A 76 10.02 8.72 -0.70
C ASP A 76 9.13 8.74 0.54
N ALA A 77 8.90 9.92 1.13
CA ALA A 77 8.00 10.06 2.28
C ALA A 77 6.54 9.75 1.89
N ALA A 78 6.09 10.26 0.74
CA ALA A 78 4.77 9.92 0.21
C ALA A 78 4.66 8.43 -0.12
N GLN A 79 5.68 7.84 -0.74
CA GLN A 79 5.69 6.41 -1.06
C GLN A 79 5.61 5.56 0.21
N SER A 80 6.44 5.84 1.21
CA SER A 80 6.43 5.11 2.48
C SER A 80 5.09 5.23 3.19
N PHE A 81 4.46 6.41 3.17
CA PHE A 81 3.12 6.58 3.73
C PHE A 81 2.07 5.76 2.98
N LEU A 82 2.06 5.78 1.64
CA LEU A 82 1.16 4.97 0.81
C LEU A 82 1.30 3.48 1.11
N ASP A 83 2.53 2.98 1.19
CA ASP A 83 2.82 1.58 1.45
C ASP A 83 2.34 1.15 2.84
N VAL A 84 2.52 2.00 3.86
CA VAL A 84 2.05 1.72 5.22
C VAL A 84 0.52 1.67 5.27
N VAL A 85 -0.17 2.66 4.69
CA VAL A 85 -1.65 2.66 4.68
C VAL A 85 -2.21 1.43 3.98
N GLN A 86 -1.64 1.05 2.83
CA GLN A 86 -2.04 -0.15 2.09
C GLN A 86 -1.80 -1.43 2.92
N ASN A 87 -0.66 -1.55 3.59
CA ASN A 87 -0.37 -2.70 4.45
C ASN A 87 -1.34 -2.81 5.64
N THR A 88 -1.65 -1.69 6.31
CA THR A 88 -2.63 -1.65 7.40
C THR A 88 -4.02 -2.08 6.93
N LEU A 89 -4.41 -1.66 5.71
CA LEU A 89 -5.67 -2.08 5.08
C LEU A 89 -5.68 -3.58 4.76
N ASP A 90 -4.61 -4.12 4.18
CA ASP A 90 -4.51 -5.51 3.76
C ASP A 90 -4.52 -6.48 4.96
N ARG A 91 -3.91 -6.08 6.07
CA ARG A 91 -3.84 -6.89 7.30
C ARG A 91 -5.04 -6.72 8.24
N GLY A 92 -5.86 -5.70 8.01
CA GLY A 92 -7.07 -5.47 8.79
C GLY A 92 -6.82 -4.94 10.21
N PHE A 93 -5.75 -4.18 10.44
CA PHE A 93 -5.45 -3.60 11.77
C PHE A 93 -6.32 -2.40 12.14
N LEU A 94 -7.06 -1.84 11.19
CA LEU A 94 -7.96 -0.72 11.50
C LEU A 94 -9.20 -1.21 12.27
N PRO A 95 -9.53 -0.60 13.42
CA PRO A 95 -10.55 -1.15 14.33
C PRO A 95 -11.96 -1.25 13.75
N GLU A 96 -12.31 -0.35 12.82
CA GLU A 96 -13.67 -0.21 12.30
C GLU A 96 -13.70 -0.06 10.78
N LYS A 97 -14.80 -0.50 10.15
CA LYS A 97 -15.01 -0.33 8.69
C LYS A 97 -14.99 1.13 8.25
N VAL A 98 -15.40 2.06 9.12
CA VAL A 98 -15.33 3.51 8.82
C VAL A 98 -13.88 3.97 8.68
N HIS A 99 -12.96 3.43 9.50
CA HIS A 99 -11.53 3.71 9.40
C HIS A 99 -10.95 3.19 8.08
N ASN A 100 -11.34 1.99 7.62
CA ASN A 100 -10.92 1.47 6.32
C ASN A 100 -11.31 2.40 5.16
N SER A 101 -12.54 2.92 5.16
CA SER A 101 -13.01 3.84 4.13
C SER A 101 -12.27 5.18 4.16
N LYS A 102 -12.00 5.72 5.36
CA LYS A 102 -11.22 6.96 5.53
C LYS A 102 -9.77 6.78 5.08
N ALA A 103 -9.13 5.67 5.46
CA ALA A 103 -7.74 5.37 5.12
C ALA A 103 -7.59 5.21 3.61
N ARG A 104 -8.49 4.46 2.97
CA ARG A 104 -8.52 4.31 1.52
C ARG A 104 -8.71 5.64 0.80
N ARG A 105 -9.61 6.51 1.30
CA ARG A 105 -9.81 7.84 0.72
C ARG A 105 -8.57 8.72 0.87
N LEU A 106 -7.91 8.70 2.02
CA LEU A 106 -6.66 9.45 2.24
C LEU A 106 -5.55 8.96 1.32
N MET A 107 -5.37 7.64 1.21
CA MET A 107 -4.41 7.00 0.30
C MET A 107 -4.65 7.40 -1.15
N ILE A 108 -5.90 7.36 -1.63
CA ILE A 108 -6.26 7.77 -3.00
C ILE A 108 -5.88 9.23 -3.24
N LYS A 109 -6.24 10.13 -2.33
CA LYS A 109 -5.94 11.57 -2.46
C LYS A 109 -4.43 11.83 -2.47
N LEU A 110 -3.68 11.13 -1.62
CA LEU A 110 -2.23 11.25 -1.62
C LEU A 110 -1.64 10.72 -2.92
N SER A 111 -2.10 9.58 -3.41
CA SER A 111 -1.69 9.01 -4.70
C SER A 111 -1.95 9.97 -5.87
N GLU A 112 -3.11 10.65 -5.88
CA GLU A 112 -3.42 11.68 -6.87
C GLU A 112 -2.48 12.89 -6.75
N ALA A 113 -2.18 13.33 -5.53
CA ALA A 113 -1.34 14.51 -5.28
C ALA A 113 0.14 14.28 -5.65
N CYS A 114 0.70 13.09 -5.40
CA CYS A 114 2.11 12.79 -5.66
C CYS A 114 2.36 11.94 -6.92
N ASP A 115 1.32 11.59 -7.66
CA ASP A 115 1.36 10.67 -8.82
C ASP A 115 2.08 9.34 -8.54
N ARG A 116 1.82 8.75 -7.37
CA ARG A 116 2.38 7.45 -6.96
C ARG A 116 1.32 6.50 -6.45
N LEU A 117 1.58 5.20 -6.57
CA LEU A 117 0.73 4.14 -6.06
C LEU A 117 1.49 3.32 -5.00
N PRO A 118 0.79 2.72 -4.02
CA PRO A 118 1.41 1.76 -3.11
C PRO A 118 2.21 0.69 -3.86
N SER A 119 3.42 0.41 -3.40
CA SER A 119 4.37 -0.48 -4.06
C SER A 119 3.84 -1.91 -4.16
N SER A 120 3.00 -2.33 -3.20
CA SER A 120 2.38 -3.66 -3.15
C SER A 120 1.40 -3.92 -4.30
N LEU A 121 0.98 -2.88 -5.02
CA LEU A 121 0.13 -3.02 -6.21
C LEU A 121 0.93 -3.42 -7.46
N PHE A 122 2.26 -3.28 -7.42
CA PHE A 122 3.12 -3.65 -8.52
C PHE A 122 3.67 -5.06 -8.29
N ILE A 123 3.36 -5.95 -9.23
CA ILE A 123 3.90 -7.31 -9.23
C ILE A 123 5.20 -7.30 -10.01
N THR A 124 6.30 -7.64 -9.34
CA THR A 124 7.63 -7.78 -9.95
C THR A 124 7.91 -9.25 -10.30
N GLY A 125 8.85 -9.53 -11.20
CA GLY A 125 9.25 -10.91 -11.53
C GLY A 125 8.36 -11.64 -12.55
N VAL A 126 7.36 -10.96 -13.12
CA VAL A 126 6.59 -11.45 -14.27
C VAL A 126 7.40 -11.25 -15.55
N THR A 127 7.59 -12.32 -16.32
CA THR A 127 8.38 -12.34 -17.56
C THR A 127 7.64 -13.12 -18.65
N GLY A 128 8.12 -13.04 -19.90
CA GLY A 128 7.58 -13.85 -21.00
C GLY A 128 6.09 -13.63 -21.25
N ARG A 129 5.57 -12.42 -21.00
CA ARG A 129 4.19 -12.07 -21.33
C ARG A 129 4.00 -12.20 -22.84
N ALA A 130 3.00 -12.99 -23.25
CA ALA A 130 2.63 -13.13 -24.65
C ALA A 130 2.29 -11.75 -25.26
N GLU A 131 2.73 -11.54 -26.50
CA GLU A 131 2.47 -10.29 -27.24
C GLU A 131 0.96 -10.05 -27.43
N HIS A 132 0.22 -11.14 -27.70
CA HIS A 132 -1.21 -11.13 -27.93
C HIS A 132 -1.96 -11.76 -26.76
N ALA A 133 -3.16 -11.26 -26.49
CA ALA A 133 -4.04 -11.86 -25.50
C ALA A 133 -4.44 -13.29 -25.92
N THR A 134 -4.30 -14.24 -25.00
CA THR A 134 -4.74 -15.62 -25.18
C THR A 134 -6.27 -15.73 -25.18
N PHE A 135 -6.93 -14.86 -24.41
CA PHE A 135 -8.39 -14.81 -24.34
C PHE A 135 -8.86 -13.39 -24.00
N GLY A 136 -10.01 -12.99 -24.53
CA GLY A 136 -10.66 -11.71 -24.22
C GLY A 136 -12.05 -11.95 -23.66
N GLY A 137 -12.33 -11.44 -22.46
CA GLY A 137 -13.67 -11.43 -21.85
C GLY A 137 -14.26 -10.03 -21.77
N GLY A 138 -15.49 -9.91 -21.25
CA GLY A 138 -16.16 -8.62 -21.08
C GLY A 138 -15.44 -7.66 -20.13
N PHE A 139 -14.65 -8.20 -19.18
CA PHE A 139 -13.98 -7.41 -18.14
C PHE A 139 -12.48 -7.21 -18.37
N GLY A 140 -11.90 -7.82 -19.39
CA GLY A 140 -10.45 -7.78 -19.56
C GLY A 140 -9.90 -8.81 -20.53
N ASP A 141 -8.61 -8.67 -20.80
CA ASP A 141 -7.80 -9.57 -21.61
C ASP A 141 -6.94 -10.47 -20.71
N ILE A 142 -6.76 -11.72 -21.11
CA ILE A 142 -5.91 -12.68 -20.44
C ILE A 142 -4.68 -12.90 -21.31
N TYR A 143 -3.50 -12.73 -20.72
CA TYR A 143 -2.21 -13.01 -21.35
C TYR A 143 -1.54 -14.16 -20.62
N GLN A 144 -0.93 -15.08 -21.36
CA GLN A 144 0.01 -16.02 -20.78
C GLN A 144 1.30 -15.29 -20.39
N ALA A 145 1.87 -15.64 -19.24
CA ALA A 145 3.19 -15.17 -18.80
C ALA A 145 3.86 -16.20 -17.89
N THR A 146 5.05 -15.87 -17.41
CA THR A 146 5.82 -16.67 -16.46
C THR A 146 6.08 -15.84 -15.20
N TYR A 147 5.84 -16.42 -14.02
CA TYR A 147 6.18 -15.84 -12.72
C TYR A 147 7.00 -16.85 -11.93
N ASN A 148 8.22 -16.49 -11.54
CA ASN A 148 9.17 -17.39 -10.86
C ASN A 148 9.33 -18.76 -11.55
N GLY A 149 9.40 -18.77 -12.88
CA GLY A 149 9.52 -19.98 -13.69
C GLY A 149 8.23 -20.77 -13.89
N GLN A 150 7.12 -20.38 -13.25
CA GLN A 150 5.83 -21.04 -13.38
C GLN A 150 4.93 -20.30 -14.37
N ALA A 151 4.22 -21.04 -15.23
CA ALA A 151 3.23 -20.46 -16.13
C ALA A 151 2.06 -19.85 -15.34
N VAL A 152 1.68 -18.63 -15.68
CA VAL A 152 0.58 -17.88 -15.06
C VAL A 152 -0.28 -17.19 -16.10
N ALA A 153 -1.53 -16.89 -15.73
CA ALA A 153 -2.41 -16.04 -16.50
C ALA A 153 -2.41 -14.63 -15.89
N LEU A 154 -2.10 -13.63 -16.72
CA LEU A 154 -2.22 -12.21 -16.38
C LEU A 154 -3.56 -11.70 -16.88
N LYS A 155 -4.41 -11.26 -15.98
CA LYS A 155 -5.67 -10.59 -16.35
C LYS A 155 -5.47 -9.08 -16.39
N HIS A 156 -5.46 -8.53 -17.58
CA HIS A 156 -5.46 -7.10 -17.83
C HIS A 156 -6.91 -6.58 -17.86
N ILE A 157 -7.32 -5.88 -16.82
CA ILE A 157 -8.66 -5.30 -16.74
C ILE A 157 -8.77 -4.11 -17.70
N ARG A 158 -9.73 -4.15 -18.62
CA ARG A 158 -10.01 -3.01 -19.51
C ARG A 158 -10.77 -1.95 -18.72
N THR A 159 -10.15 -0.80 -18.50
CA THR A 159 -10.84 0.35 -17.90
C THR A 159 -11.49 1.19 -18.99
N PHE A 160 -12.80 1.01 -19.19
CA PHE A 160 -13.60 1.81 -20.13
C PHE A 160 -14.16 3.06 -19.43
N HIS A 161 -13.37 4.14 -19.31
CA HIS A 161 -13.90 5.43 -18.80
C HIS A 161 -13.31 6.64 -19.51
N ARG A 162 -14.15 7.69 -19.61
CA ARG A 162 -13.94 8.93 -20.39
C ARG A 162 -13.10 9.99 -19.65
N ASP A 163 -12.92 9.87 -18.33
CA ASP A 163 -12.13 10.81 -17.53
C ASP A 163 -10.84 10.18 -17.01
N ALA A 164 -9.71 10.86 -17.22
CA ALA A 164 -8.38 10.39 -16.86
C ALA A 164 -8.21 10.20 -15.33
N GLU A 165 -8.89 11.02 -14.53
CA GLU A 165 -8.82 11.00 -13.06
C GLU A 165 -9.36 9.69 -12.45
N GLN A 166 -10.45 9.13 -13.00
CA GLN A 166 -11.05 7.89 -12.50
C GLN A 166 -10.22 6.63 -12.83
N ARG A 167 -9.19 6.76 -13.66
CA ARG A 167 -8.34 5.64 -14.10
C ARG A 167 -7.39 5.19 -12.98
N ARG A 168 -6.90 6.11 -12.14
CA ARG A 168 -5.96 5.82 -11.03
C ARG A 168 -6.61 5.14 -9.83
N ILE A 169 -7.84 5.55 -9.47
CA ILE A 169 -8.61 4.97 -8.36
C ILE A 169 -8.83 3.45 -8.54
N ARG A 170 -8.94 2.96 -9.78
CA ARG A 170 -9.09 1.52 -10.06
C ARG A 170 -7.78 0.78 -10.27
N LEU A 171 -6.66 1.44 -10.55
CA LEU A 171 -5.35 0.75 -10.62
C LEU A 171 -5.02 0.08 -9.28
N VAL A 172 -5.42 0.71 -8.17
CA VAL A 172 -5.38 0.14 -6.80
C VAL A 172 -6.15 -1.19 -6.67
N CYS A 173 -7.03 -1.53 -7.61
CA CYS A 173 -7.88 -2.72 -7.57
C CYS A 173 -7.69 -3.70 -8.76
N SER A 174 -6.78 -3.46 -9.71
CA SER A 174 -6.95 -4.03 -11.07
C SER A 174 -5.88 -4.99 -11.62
N CYS A 175 -4.93 -5.49 -10.83
CA CYS A 175 -3.99 -6.53 -11.31
C CYS A 175 -4.04 -7.78 -10.43
N PHE A 176 -4.55 -8.89 -10.97
CA PHE A 176 -4.51 -10.20 -10.33
C PHE A 176 -3.68 -11.15 -11.18
N VAL A 177 -2.71 -11.83 -10.54
CA VAL A 177 -2.04 -13.01 -11.10
C VAL A 177 -2.86 -14.22 -10.71
N LEU A 178 -3.30 -14.99 -11.69
CA LEU A 178 -3.91 -16.29 -11.47
C LEU A 178 -2.88 -17.37 -11.84
N PHE A 179 -2.59 -18.25 -10.89
CA PHE A 179 -1.79 -19.44 -11.17
C PHE A 179 -2.62 -20.39 -12.03
N LEU A 180 -2.08 -20.77 -13.19
CA LEU A 180 -2.64 -21.82 -14.01
C LEU A 180 -2.19 -23.15 -13.40
N SER A 181 -3.01 -23.72 -12.51
CA SER A 181 -2.85 -25.12 -12.13
C SER A 181 -3.36 -25.97 -13.29
N ALA A 182 -2.48 -26.78 -13.87
CA ALA A 182 -2.83 -27.82 -14.83
C ALA A 182 -3.48 -29.03 -14.13
#